data_AF-A0A1I9GD30-F1
#
_entry.id   AF-A0A1I9GD30-F1
#
_cell.length_a   1.000
_cell.length_b   1.000
_cell.length_c   1.000
_cell.angle_alpha   90.00
_cell.angle_beta   90.00
_cell.angle_gamma   90.00
#
_symmetry.space_group_name_H-M   'P 1'
#
loop_
_entity.id
_entity.type
_entity.pdbx_description
1 polymer ?
#
loop_
_entity_poly.entity_id
_entity_poly.type
_entity_poly.pdbx_seq_one_letter_code
_entity_poly.pdbx_strand_id
1 'polypeptide(L)'
;MLQLYNNGKEEYEKSEEQFWKEPLGAWIKDCIIGSDALLPEVAWRIEKYRGRILRFSELCDGFLFSLLFVFVEPNTLNLIIMRGEENSLSDTTTSLRRFLVLLENIRKFYRKQLNKLIVMPLPDLLTIVRNPYAGSFSFLT
;
A
#
# COMPACT_ATOMS: atom_id res chain seq x y z
N MET A 1 -27.08 9.17 -14.92
CA MET A 1 -26.77 8.56 -13.61
C MET A 1 -26.14 7.18 -13.78
N LEU A 2 -26.83 6.18 -14.34
CA LEU A 2 -26.26 4.83 -14.56
C LEU A 2 -25.06 4.81 -15.54
N GLN A 3 -25.11 5.57 -16.64
CA GLN A 3 -24.00 5.62 -17.60
C GLN A 3 -22.74 6.28 -17.04
N LEU A 4 -22.87 7.33 -16.23
CA LEU A 4 -21.74 7.97 -15.56
C LEU A 4 -21.09 7.04 -14.51
N TYR A 5 -21.91 6.25 -13.81
CA TYR A 5 -21.43 5.25 -12.86
C TYR A 5 -20.67 4.11 -13.55
N ASN A 6 -21.19 3.60 -14.67
CA ASN A 6 -20.55 2.55 -15.44
C ASN A 6 -19.23 3.04 -16.08
N ASN A 7 -19.21 4.26 -16.63
CA ASN A 7 -17.99 4.85 -17.17
C ASN A 7 -16.91 5.04 -16.09
N GLY A 8 -17.28 5.53 -14.91
CA GLY A 8 -16.33 5.69 -13.80
C GLY A 8 -15.80 4.35 -13.26
N LYS A 9 -16.60 3.28 -13.33
CA LYS A 9 -16.19 1.93 -12.94
C LYS A 9 -15.21 1.31 -13.94
N GLU A 10 -15.48 1.46 -15.25
CA GLU A 10 -14.60 0.96 -16.31
C GLU A 10 -13.25 1.69 -16.32
N GLU A 11 -13.25 3.01 -16.15
CA GLU A 11 -12.03 3.80 -16.02
C GLU A 11 -11.19 3.35 -14.81
N TYR A 12 -11.84 3.12 -13.67
CA TYR A 12 -11.17 2.60 -12.47
C TYR A 12 -10.53 1.23 -12.72
N GLU A 13 -11.28 0.26 -13.24
CA GLU A 13 -10.78 -1.09 -13.48
C GLU A 13 -9.59 -1.09 -14.45
N LYS A 14 -9.65 -0.30 -15.52
CA LYS A 14 -8.54 -0.14 -16.48
C LYS A 14 -7.31 0.45 -15.82
N SER A 15 -7.51 1.43 -14.96
CA SER A 15 -6.43 2.17 -14.33
C SER A 15 -5.74 1.35 -13.23
N GLU A 16 -6.50 0.54 -12.50
CA GLU A 16 -5.97 -0.44 -11.56
C GLU A 16 -5.23 -1.57 -12.28
N GLU A 17 -5.77 -2.07 -13.39
CA GLU A 17 -5.07 -3.06 -14.21
C GLU A 17 -3.72 -2.52 -14.69
N GLN A 18 -3.64 -1.24 -15.05
CA GLN A 18 -2.40 -0.58 -15.41
C GLN A 18 -1.41 -0.54 -14.23
N PHE A 19 -1.84 -0.12 -13.03
CA PHE A 19 -0.97 -0.12 -11.85
C PHE A 19 -0.32 -1.47 -11.59
N TRP A 20 -1.09 -2.55 -11.70
CA TRP A 20 -0.58 -3.89 -11.50
C TRP A 20 0.41 -4.37 -12.57
N LYS A 21 0.47 -3.69 -13.72
CA LYS A 21 1.46 -3.92 -14.78
C LYS A 21 2.71 -3.03 -14.62
N GLU A 22 2.61 -1.92 -13.90
CA GLU A 22 3.75 -1.06 -13.59
C GLU A 22 4.74 -1.76 -12.64
N PRO A 23 6.03 -1.38 -12.64
CA PRO A 23 7.08 -2.08 -11.90
C PRO A 23 6.78 -2.27 -10.40
N LEU A 24 6.21 -1.26 -9.75
CA LEU A 24 5.87 -1.34 -8.33
C LEU A 24 4.72 -2.33 -8.07
N GLY A 25 3.67 -2.30 -8.89
CA GLY A 25 2.53 -3.20 -8.75
C GLY A 25 2.93 -4.66 -9.03
N ALA A 26 3.76 -4.88 -10.05
CA ALA A 26 4.31 -6.19 -10.36
C ALA A 26 5.19 -6.72 -9.22
N TRP A 27 6.12 -5.90 -8.70
CA TRP A 27 6.97 -6.28 -7.56
C TRP A 27 6.17 -6.62 -6.31
N ILE A 28 5.11 -5.85 -5.99
CA ILE A 28 4.23 -6.16 -4.87
C ILE A 28 3.57 -7.53 -5.07
N LYS A 29 3.07 -7.84 -6.26
CA LYS A 29 2.47 -9.15 -6.56
C LYS A 29 3.47 -10.28 -6.35
N ASP A 30 4.71 -10.12 -6.82
CA ASP A 30 5.76 -11.11 -6.63
C ASP A 30 6.07 -11.36 -5.14
N CYS A 31 5.93 -10.34 -4.29
CA CYS A 31 6.14 -10.48 -2.86
C CYS A 31 5.00 -11.21 -2.12
N ILE A 32 3.76 -11.20 -2.64
CA ILE A 32 2.58 -11.61 -1.87
C ILE A 32 1.71 -12.69 -2.53
N ILE A 33 1.94 -12.98 -3.81
CA ILE A 33 1.18 -13.96 -4.60
C ILE A 33 2.11 -15.13 -4.96
N GLY A 34 1.57 -16.35 -4.86
CA GLY A 34 2.27 -17.58 -5.26
C GLY A 34 2.55 -18.51 -4.08
N SER A 35 3.15 -19.66 -4.38
CA SER A 35 3.50 -20.69 -3.39
C SER A 35 4.61 -20.25 -2.43
N ASP A 36 5.53 -19.42 -2.91
CA ASP A 36 6.73 -18.97 -2.19
C ASP A 36 6.67 -17.47 -1.87
N ALA A 37 5.47 -16.94 -1.63
CA ALA A 37 5.27 -15.54 -1.30
C ALA A 37 6.07 -15.14 -0.04
N LEU A 38 6.80 -14.02 -0.12
CA LEU A 38 7.53 -13.43 1.01
C LEU A 38 6.60 -13.13 2.18
N LEU A 39 5.39 -12.64 1.86
CA LEU A 39 4.31 -12.39 2.81
C LEU A 39 3.10 -13.25 2.45
N PRO A 40 2.88 -14.38 3.15
CA PRO A 40 1.70 -15.20 2.97
C PRO A 40 0.41 -14.39 3.17
N GLU A 41 -0.64 -14.68 2.40
CA GLU A 41 -1.90 -13.92 2.43
C GLU A 41 -2.50 -13.80 3.84
N VAL A 42 -2.32 -14.83 4.67
CA VAL A 42 -2.79 -14.87 6.06
C VAL A 42 -2.13 -13.80 6.95
N ALA A 43 -0.92 -13.35 6.62
CA ALA A 43 -0.14 -12.41 7.43
C ALA A 43 -0.60 -10.96 7.24
N TRP A 44 -1.05 -10.59 6.04
CA TRP A 44 -1.36 -9.20 5.70
C TRP A 44 -2.85 -8.95 5.43
N ARG A 45 -3.57 -9.94 4.88
CA ARG A 45 -4.95 -9.79 4.43
C ARG A 45 -5.97 -10.27 5.46
N ILE A 46 -7.00 -9.46 5.68
CA ILE A 46 -8.12 -9.79 6.58
C ILE A 46 -8.87 -11.01 6.03
N GLU A 47 -9.27 -11.92 6.92
CA GLU A 47 -9.92 -13.20 6.58
C GLU A 47 -11.06 -13.07 5.56
N LYS A 48 -11.95 -12.09 5.71
CA LYS A 48 -13.07 -11.84 4.79
C LYS A 48 -12.67 -11.59 3.33
N TYR A 49 -11.44 -11.13 3.07
CA TYR A 49 -10.94 -10.78 1.74
C TYR A 49 -10.02 -11.84 1.15
N ARG A 50 -9.63 -12.87 1.91
CA ARG A 50 -8.73 -13.91 1.44
C ARG A 50 -9.30 -14.67 0.24
N GLY A 51 -8.44 -15.03 -0.70
CA GLY A 51 -8.83 -15.71 -1.95
C GLY A 51 -9.59 -14.83 -2.96
N ARG A 52 -9.84 -13.55 -2.67
CA ARG A 52 -10.41 -12.61 -3.64
C ARG A 52 -9.31 -12.01 -4.53
N ILE A 53 -9.69 -11.43 -5.65
CA ILE A 53 -8.76 -10.62 -6.45
C ILE A 53 -8.19 -9.50 -5.57
N LEU A 54 -6.87 -9.35 -5.56
CA LEU A 54 -6.18 -8.26 -4.86
C LEU A 54 -6.62 -6.92 -5.44
N ARG A 55 -7.10 -6.01 -4.60
CA ARG A 55 -7.47 -4.65 -5.01
C ARG A 55 -6.48 -3.62 -4.52
N PHE A 56 -6.23 -2.59 -5.32
CA PHE A 56 -5.34 -1.48 -4.96
C PHE A 56 -5.77 -0.80 -3.65
N SER A 57 -7.08 -0.71 -3.40
CA SER A 57 -7.62 -0.16 -2.15
C SER A 57 -7.15 -0.88 -0.89
N GLU A 58 -6.74 -2.15 -1.00
CA GLU A 58 -6.16 -2.92 0.10
C GLU A 58 -4.72 -2.51 0.43
N LEU A 59 -4.05 -1.77 -0.48
CA LEU A 59 -2.72 -1.18 -0.26
C LEU A 59 -2.81 0.18 0.45
N CYS A 60 -3.94 0.88 0.31
CA CYS A 60 -4.12 2.25 0.77
C CYS A 60 -4.30 2.40 2.29
N ASP A 61 -4.26 1.30 3.04
CA ASP A 61 -4.20 1.34 4.50
C ASP A 61 -2.75 1.43 5.04
N GLY A 62 -1.76 1.37 4.13
CA GLY A 62 -0.33 1.41 4.44
C GLY A 62 0.20 0.19 5.19
N PHE A 63 -0.64 -0.82 5.48
CA PHE A 63 -0.27 -1.97 6.28
C PHE A 63 0.66 -2.91 5.52
N LEU A 64 0.31 -3.28 4.29
CA LEU A 64 1.15 -4.17 3.47
C LEU A 64 2.52 -3.56 3.22
N PHE A 65 2.58 -2.28 2.85
CA PHE A 65 3.86 -1.58 2.64
C PHE A 65 4.73 -1.57 3.90
N SER A 66 4.10 -1.39 5.07
CA SER A 66 4.82 -1.43 6.33
C SER A 66 5.39 -2.83 6.61
N LEU A 67 4.63 -3.90 6.35
CA LEU A 67 5.12 -5.27 6.47
C LEU A 67 6.28 -5.55 5.51
N LEU A 68 6.16 -5.14 4.24
CA LEU A 68 7.25 -5.28 3.26
C LEU A 68 8.51 -4.54 3.71
N PHE A 69 8.37 -3.36 4.29
CA PHE A 69 9.51 -2.58 4.77
C PHE A 69 10.28 -3.25 5.92
N VAL A 70 9.61 -4.06 6.75
CA VAL A 70 10.29 -4.86 7.79
C VAL A 70 11.32 -5.83 7.19
N PHE A 71 11.09 -6.35 5.99
CA PHE A 71 12.09 -7.19 5.31
C PHE A 71 13.31 -6.41 4.81
N VAL A 72 13.15 -5.09 4.60
CA VAL A 72 14.25 -4.21 4.23
C VAL A 72 15.02 -3.77 5.48
N GLU A 73 14.31 -3.39 6.54
CA GLU A 73 14.89 -2.94 7.81
C GLU A 73 14.13 -3.53 9.02
N PRO A 74 14.58 -4.68 9.56
CA PRO A 74 13.88 -5.42 10.60
C PRO A 74 13.67 -4.64 11.91
N ASN A 75 14.52 -3.67 12.21
CA ASN A 75 14.42 -2.88 13.45
C ASN A 75 13.20 -1.94 13.48
N THR A 76 12.45 -1.83 12.38
CA THR A 76 11.26 -0.97 12.28
C THR A 76 9.96 -1.63 12.75
N LEU A 77 10.02 -2.93 13.08
CA LEU A 77 8.89 -3.78 13.47
C LEU A 77 8.02 -3.17 14.59
N ASN A 78 8.65 -2.61 15.63
CA ASN A 78 7.96 -2.10 16.82
C ASN A 78 7.07 -0.87 16.56
N LEU A 79 7.22 -0.20 15.40
CA LEU A 79 6.43 0.99 15.05
C LEU A 79 5.20 0.66 14.19
N ILE A 80 5.11 -0.56 13.67
CA ILE A 80 4.19 -0.96 12.60
C ILE A 80 3.03 -1.83 13.12
N ILE A 81 3.23 -2.60 14.19
CA ILE A 81 2.29 -3.65 14.66
C ILE A 81 1.14 -3.11 15.55
N MET A 82 0.56 -1.98 15.21
CA MET A 82 -0.72 -1.56 15.81
C MET A 82 -1.85 -1.74 14.79
N ARG A 83 -2.05 -2.98 14.32
CA ARG A 83 -3.38 -3.42 13.88
C ARG A 83 -4.11 -3.77 15.19
N GLY A 84 -4.69 -2.76 15.84
CA GLY A 84 -5.57 -3.00 16.98
C GLY A 84 -6.62 -4.03 16.58
N GLU A 85 -7.08 -4.84 17.54
CA GLU A 85 -7.93 -6.03 17.38
C GLU A 85 -9.29 -5.81 16.66
N GLU A 86 -9.51 -4.64 16.09
CA GLU A 86 -10.68 -4.34 15.30
C GLU A 86 -10.46 -4.75 13.84
N ASN A 87 -11.15 -5.82 13.45
CA ASN A 87 -11.29 -6.33 12.08
C ASN A 87 -12.02 -5.34 11.12
N SER A 88 -11.94 -4.03 11.39
CA SER A 88 -12.50 -2.96 10.57
C SER A 88 -11.49 -2.51 9.51
N LEU A 89 -12.00 -2.02 8.38
CA LEU A 89 -11.20 -1.20 7.47
C LEU A 89 -10.63 -0.05 8.29
N SER A 90 -9.30 0.15 8.28
CA SER A 90 -8.72 1.20 9.10
C SER A 90 -9.24 2.55 8.65
N ASP A 91 -9.78 3.32 9.60
CA ASP A 91 -10.20 4.69 9.33
C ASP A 91 -9.06 5.51 8.71
N THR A 92 -9.42 6.47 7.86
CA THR A 92 -8.51 7.37 7.13
C THR A 92 -7.36 7.87 8.01
N THR A 93 -7.63 8.25 9.26
CA THR A 93 -6.63 8.74 10.22
C THR A 93 -5.57 7.68 10.54
N THR A 94 -5.97 6.43 10.73
CA THR A 94 -5.07 5.31 11.02
C THR A 94 -4.22 4.96 9.81
N SER A 95 -4.82 4.93 8.61
CA SER A 95 -4.11 4.72 7.35
C SER A 95 -3.05 5.81 7.10
N LEU A 96 -3.42 7.07 7.31
CA LEU A 96 -2.48 8.20 7.22
C LEU A 96 -1.34 8.08 8.23
N ARG A 97 -1.65 7.73 9.48
CA ARG A 97 -0.64 7.56 10.52
C ARG A 97 0.36 6.47 10.15
N ARG A 98 -0.11 5.33 9.61
CA ARG A 98 0.78 4.24 9.14
C ARG A 98 1.69 4.71 8.01
N PHE A 99 1.16 5.41 7.02
CA PHE A 99 1.98 5.95 5.93
C PHE A 99 3.01 6.98 6.42
N LEU A 100 2.64 7.87 7.34
CA LEU A 100 3.58 8.84 7.91
C LEU A 100 4.73 8.16 8.66
N VAL A 101 4.41 7.14 9.46
CA VAL A 101 5.43 6.33 10.16
C VAL A 101 6.33 5.62 9.15
N LEU A 102 5.76 5.01 8.12
CA LEU A 102 6.51 4.34 7.05
C LEU A 102 7.46 5.30 6.33
N LEU A 103 6.99 6.48 5.92
CA LEU A 103 7.83 7.48 5.26
C LEU A 103 8.98 7.96 6.15
N GLU A 104 8.71 8.18 7.43
CA GLU A 104 9.75 8.57 8.37
C GLU A 104 10.79 7.47 8.56
N ASN A 105 10.36 6.21 8.57
CA ASN A 105 11.25 5.06 8.64
C ASN A 105 12.11 4.91 7.37
N ILE A 106 11.52 5.08 6.18
CA ILE A 106 12.25 5.10 4.90
C ILE A 106 13.28 6.23 4.92
N ARG A 107 12.89 7.45 5.32
CA ARG A 107 13.82 8.59 5.43
C ARG A 107 14.98 8.32 6.38
N LYS A 108 14.69 7.75 7.56
CA LYS A 108 15.70 7.36 8.53
C LYS A 108 16.64 6.29 7.99
N PHE A 109 16.12 5.28 7.31
CA PHE A 109 16.91 4.22 6.69
C PHE A 109 17.93 4.80 5.71
N TYR A 110 17.49 5.63 4.76
CA TYR A 110 18.41 6.24 3.80
C TYR A 110 19.43 7.17 4.45
N ARG A 111 19.00 8.02 5.39
CA ARG A 111 19.91 8.98 6.04
C ARG A 111 20.92 8.28 6.95
N LYS A 112 20.49 7.33 7.78
CA LYS A 112 21.31 6.75 8.84
C LYS A 112 22.08 5.51 8.41
N GLN A 113 21.50 4.69 7.54
CA GLN A 113 22.07 3.39 7.19
C GLN A 113 22.75 3.43 5.83
N LEU A 114 22.14 4.11 4.86
CA LEU A 114 22.75 4.27 3.53
C LEU A 114 23.64 5.52 3.42
N ASN A 115 23.62 6.41 4.42
CA ASN A 115 24.28 7.71 4.40
C ASN A 115 23.96 8.53 3.13
N LYS A 116 22.71 8.45 2.66
CA LYS A 116 22.20 9.12 1.46
C LYS A 116 21.02 10.02 1.81
N LEU A 117 20.93 11.16 1.12
CA LEU A 117 19.75 12.01 1.17
C LEU A 117 18.76 11.55 0.08
N ILE A 118 17.54 11.20 0.48
CA ILE A 118 16.46 11.08 -0.50
C ILE A 118 15.91 12.47 -0.76
N VAL A 119 16.03 12.93 -2.00
CA VAL A 119 15.32 14.11 -2.49
C VAL A 119 14.25 13.60 -3.45
N MET A 120 13.10 13.22 -2.91
CA MET A 120 11.94 12.83 -3.71
C MET A 120 10.71 13.61 -3.25
N PRO A 121 9.80 13.97 -4.17
CA PRO A 121 8.50 14.50 -3.77
C PRO A 121 7.82 13.48 -2.85
N LEU A 122 7.26 13.95 -1.75
CA LEU A 122 6.48 13.09 -0.87
C LEU A 122 5.23 12.64 -1.62
N PRO A 123 4.86 11.34 -1.56
CA PRO A 123 3.59 10.89 -2.13
C PRO A 123 2.44 11.63 -1.43
N ASP A 124 1.41 12.01 -2.19
CA ASP A 124 0.20 12.63 -1.66
C ASP A 124 -0.64 11.60 -0.91
N LEU A 125 -0.33 11.44 0.38
CA LEU A 125 -0.98 10.48 1.26
C LEU A 125 -2.47 10.74 1.44
N LEU A 126 -2.90 12.01 1.39
CA LEU A 126 -4.32 12.34 1.56
C LEU A 126 -5.12 11.83 0.37
N THR A 127 -4.57 11.97 -0.83
CA THR A 127 -5.18 11.42 -2.05
C THR A 127 -5.17 9.89 -2.03
N ILE A 128 -4.05 9.26 -1.66
CA ILE A 128 -3.94 7.78 -1.58
C ILE A 128 -4.97 7.19 -0.61
N VAL A 129 -5.11 7.78 0.57
CA VAL A 129 -5.99 7.25 1.62
C VAL A 129 -7.46 7.58 1.34
N ARG A 130 -7.77 8.80 0.90
CA ARG A 130 -9.17 9.24 0.68
C ARG A 130 -9.75 8.77 -0.64
N ASN A 131 -8.89 8.53 -1.63
CA ASN A 131 -9.33 8.22 -2.97
C ASN A 131 -8.54 7.08 -3.60
N PRO A 132 -8.68 5.85 -3.06
CA PRO A 132 -8.06 4.65 -3.65
C PRO A 132 -8.64 4.30 -5.04
N TYR A 133 -9.59 5.09 -5.56
CA TYR A 133 -10.33 4.85 -6.79
C TYR A 133 -10.10 5.94 -7.86
N ALA A 134 -9.55 7.11 -7.52
CA ALA A 134 -9.17 8.10 -8.52
C ALA A 134 -7.85 7.67 -9.14
N GLY A 135 -7.82 7.59 -10.46
CA GLY A 135 -6.66 7.14 -11.22
C GLY A 135 -5.48 8.11 -11.22
N SER A 136 -5.12 8.67 -10.08
CA SER A 136 -3.91 9.43 -9.87
C SER A 136 -2.72 8.48 -9.65
N PHE A 137 -2.37 7.76 -10.71
CA PHE A 137 -1.16 6.91 -10.78
C PHE A 137 0.11 7.73 -10.97
N SER A 138 -0.01 9.03 -11.23
CA SER A 138 1.08 9.96 -11.48
C SER A 138 1.93 10.34 -10.25
N PHE A 139 1.67 9.76 -9.09
CA PHE A 139 2.36 10.13 -7.83
C PHE A 139 3.46 9.15 -7.40
N LEU A 140 3.64 8.04 -8.13
CA LEU A 140 4.66 7.01 -7.84
C LEU A 140 5.72 6.86 -8.94
N THR A 141 5.70 7.75 -9.94
CA THR A 141 6.67 7.86 -11.04
C THR A 141 7.19 9.28 -11.12
#